data_AF-A0A928UIA2-F1
#
_entry.id   AF-A0A928UIA2-F1
#
_cell.length_a   1.000
_cell.length_b   1.000
_cell.length_c   1.000
_cell.angle_alpha   90.00
_cell.angle_beta   90.00
_cell.angle_gamma   90.00
#
_symmetry.space_group_name_H-M   'P 1'
#
loop_
_entity.id
_entity.type
_entity.pdbx_description
1 polymer ?
#
loop_
_entity_poly.entity_id
_entity_poly.type
_entity_poly.pdbx_seq_one_letter_code
_entity_poly.pdbx_strand_id
1 'polypeptide(L)'
;MDKFQNKFLEIKNINKDVIPWLEDIIDENNCRIERKEWKSKYNSYVVYDYEPFCSEGFEINILLSSTEMPYLNFIKYLYNEKLSTIEYLENCAKITSVRNYIA
;
A
#
# COMPACT_ATOMS: atom_id res chain seq x y z
N MET A 1 -6.87 27.95 -18.33
CA MET A 1 -7.77 27.16 -17.47
C MET A 1 -7.08 25.81 -17.28
N ASP A 2 -6.05 25.80 -16.43
CA ASP A 2 -5.29 24.57 -16.18
C ASP A 2 -6.22 23.57 -15.52
N LYS A 3 -6.39 22.43 -16.19
CA LYS A 3 -7.08 21.26 -15.66
C LYS A 3 -6.49 21.00 -14.28
N PHE A 4 -7.32 20.90 -13.26
CA PHE A 4 -6.95 20.34 -11.96
C PHE A 4 -6.36 18.95 -12.20
N GLN A 5 -5.05 18.90 -12.45
CA GLN A 5 -4.31 17.66 -12.61
C GLN A 5 -4.39 17.00 -11.24
N ASN A 6 -4.99 15.81 -11.20
CA ASN A 6 -5.26 15.07 -9.97
C ASN A 6 -3.98 14.97 -9.12
N LYS A 7 -3.85 15.85 -8.13
CA LYS A 7 -2.76 15.89 -7.14
C LYS A 7 -2.87 14.75 -6.12
N PHE A 8 -3.56 13.67 -6.50
CA PHE A 8 -3.93 12.61 -5.59
C PHE A 8 -3.60 11.25 -6.20
N LEU A 9 -3.10 10.37 -5.36
CA LEU A 9 -2.87 8.97 -5.67
C LEU A 9 -3.58 8.11 -4.62
N GLU A 10 -4.46 7.23 -5.08
CA GLU A 10 -5.14 6.27 -4.21
C GLU A 10 -4.48 4.89 -4.38
N ILE A 11 -4.00 4.33 -3.26
CA ILE A 11 -3.46 2.97 -3.19
C ILE A 11 -4.45 2.15 -2.37
N LYS A 12 -4.98 1.07 -2.97
CA LYS A 12 -6.02 0.23 -2.38
C LYS A 12 -5.48 -1.12 -1.95
N ASN A 13 -6.15 -1.72 -0.98
CA ASN A 13 -5.88 -3.08 -0.52
C ASN A 13 -4.39 -3.30 -0.18
N ILE A 14 -3.83 -2.38 0.60
CA ILE A 14 -2.42 -2.41 1.01
C ILE A 14 -2.23 -3.52 2.04
N ASN A 15 -1.17 -4.31 1.89
CA ASN A 15 -0.76 -5.25 2.93
C ASN A 15 -0.36 -4.47 4.19
N LYS A 16 -0.99 -4.78 5.34
CA LYS A 16 -0.73 -4.18 6.63
C LYS A 16 0.76 -4.15 6.99
N ASP A 17 1.51 -5.19 6.65
CA ASP A 17 2.94 -5.30 6.97
C ASP A 17 3.81 -4.28 6.21
N VAL A 18 3.31 -3.78 5.08
CA VAL A 18 4.01 -2.79 4.23
C VAL A 18 3.69 -1.36 4.67
N ILE A 19 2.64 -1.15 5.47
CA ILE A 19 2.17 0.20 5.84
C ILE A 19 3.23 1.03 6.55
N PRO A 20 3.92 0.56 7.61
CA PRO A 20 4.89 1.39 8.31
C PRO A 20 5.99 1.89 7.36
N TRP A 21 6.51 0.98 6.52
CA TRP A 21 7.49 1.33 5.49
C TRP A 21 6.96 2.34 4.46
N LEU A 22 5.69 2.19 4.05
CA LEU A 22 5.08 3.09 3.09
C LEU A 22 4.89 4.49 3.71
N GLU A 23 4.48 4.58 4.98
CA GLU A 23 4.34 5.84 5.71
C GLU A 23 5.68 6.58 5.82
N ASP A 24 6.76 5.89 6.15
CA ASP A 24 8.12 6.46 6.21
C ASP A 24 8.53 7.03 4.83
N ILE A 25 8.36 6.24 3.77
CA ILE A 25 8.73 6.65 2.41
C ILE A 25 7.89 7.84 1.92
N ILE A 26 6.61 7.93 2.28
CA ILE A 26 5.75 9.07 1.93
C ILE A 26 6.27 10.36 2.57
N ASP A 27 6.59 10.30 3.87
CA ASP A 27 7.08 11.45 4.64
C ASP A 27 8.42 11.97 4.08
N GLU A 28 9.30 11.05 3.67
CA GLU A 28 10.61 11.38 3.08
C GLU A 28 10.53 12.00 1.67
N ASN A 29 9.42 11.81 0.93
CA ASN A 29 9.34 12.11 -0.51
C ASN A 29 8.34 13.23 -0.88
N ASN A 30 8.19 14.24 -0.02
CA ASN A 30 7.33 15.41 -0.26
C ASN A 30 5.88 15.04 -0.64
N CYS A 31 5.38 13.94 -0.08
CA CYS A 31 4.00 13.51 -0.22
C CYS A 31 3.31 13.62 1.14
N ARG A 32 1.98 13.70 1.13
CA ARG A 32 1.17 13.76 2.34
C ARG A 32 0.09 12.69 2.32
N ILE A 33 -0.14 12.05 3.45
CA ILE A 33 -1.30 11.19 3.65
C ILE A 33 -2.50 12.08 3.94
N GLU A 34 -3.47 12.08 3.03
CA GLU A 34 -4.74 12.78 3.21
C GLU A 34 -5.78 11.91 3.91
N ARG A 35 -5.75 10.61 3.63
CA ARG A 35 -6.68 9.65 4.23
C ARG A 35 -6.03 8.28 4.33
N LYS A 36 -6.20 7.62 5.47
CA LYS A 36 -5.92 6.20 5.69
C LYS A 36 -7.20 5.59 6.26
N GLU A 37 -7.76 4.63 5.56
CA GLU A 37 -9.05 4.05 5.93
C GLU A 37 -9.02 2.52 5.90
N TRP A 38 -9.72 1.92 6.86
CA TRP A 38 -10.02 0.50 6.90
C TRP A 38 -11.45 0.31 6.43
N LYS A 39 -11.60 -0.17 5.19
CA LYS A 39 -12.89 -0.41 4.56
C LYS A 39 -13.25 -1.89 4.64
N SER A 40 -14.45 -2.21 5.11
CA SER A 40 -14.87 -3.61 5.20
C SER A 40 -14.97 -4.25 3.81
N LYS A 41 -14.47 -5.49 3.69
CA LYS A 41 -14.61 -6.34 2.50
C LYS A 41 -16.06 -6.75 2.24
N TYR A 42 -16.88 -6.79 3.29
CA TYR A 42 -18.23 -7.35 3.26
C TYR A 42 -19.33 -6.29 3.20
N ASN A 43 -19.05 -5.07 3.68
CA ASN A 43 -20.02 -3.98 3.71
C ASN A 43 -19.35 -2.64 3.38
N SER A 44 -19.68 -2.08 2.22
CA SER A 44 -19.11 -0.83 1.73
C SER A 44 -19.39 0.40 2.60
N TYR A 45 -20.40 0.35 3.48
CA TYR A 45 -20.73 1.43 4.41
C TYR A 45 -19.89 1.41 5.69
N VAL A 46 -19.18 0.31 5.96
CA VAL A 46 -18.35 0.18 7.16
C VAL A 46 -16.93 0.61 6.81
N VAL A 47 -16.58 1.81 7.28
CA VAL A 47 -15.26 2.43 7.08
C VAL A 47 -14.79 3.02 8.40
N TYR A 48 -13.55 2.73 8.77
CA TYR A 48 -12.88 3.31 9.94
C TYR A 48 -11.68 4.14 9.50
N ASP A 49 -11.44 5.26 10.18
CA ASP A 49 -10.22 6.09 10.09
C ASP A 49 -9.13 5.63 11.08
N TYR A 50 -9.41 4.60 11.87
CA TYR A 50 -8.49 3.93 12.78
C TYR A 50 -8.47 2.42 12.55
N GLU A 51 -7.46 1.74 13.08
CA GLU A 51 -7.35 0.29 12.96
C GLU A 51 -8.43 -0.44 13.78
N PRO A 52 -9.31 -1.24 13.15
CA PRO A 52 -10.33 -2.00 13.86
C PRO A 52 -9.71 -3.20 14.60
N PHE A 53 -10.34 -3.61 15.70
CA PHE A 53 -9.86 -4.72 16.55
C PHE A 53 -9.66 -6.05 15.78
N CYS A 54 -10.54 -6.34 14.81
CA CYS A 54 -10.37 -7.45 13.88
C CYS A 54 -10.13 -6.90 12.47
N SER A 55 -8.85 -6.81 12.08
CA SER A 55 -8.44 -6.20 10.81
C SER A 55 -8.53 -7.13 9.59
N GLU A 56 -8.71 -8.44 9.78
CA GLU A 56 -8.70 -9.44 8.69
C GLU A 56 -9.82 -9.21 7.65
N GLY A 57 -10.99 -8.74 8.12
CA GLY A 57 -12.17 -8.44 7.30
C GLY A 57 -12.13 -7.08 6.59
N PHE A 58 -11.02 -6.35 6.69
CA PHE A 58 -10.89 -4.99 6.17
C PHE A 58 -9.79 -4.90 5.11
N GLU A 59 -9.99 -4.01 4.15
CA GLU A 59 -9.00 -3.54 3.20
C GLU A 59 -8.47 -2.20 3.68
N ILE A 60 -7.17 -1.99 3.55
CA ILE A 60 -6.54 -0.73 3.95
C ILE A 60 -6.29 0.08 2.68
N ASN A 61 -6.89 1.27 2.64
CA ASN A 61 -6.76 2.18 1.51
C ASN A 61 -6.10 3.48 2.00
N ILE A 62 -5.16 3.99 1.21
CA ILE A 62 -4.46 5.24 1.49
C ILE A 62 -4.63 6.19 0.30
N LEU A 63 -5.02 7.42 0.61
CA LEU A 63 -5.05 8.54 -0.31
C LEU A 63 -3.87 9.46 -0.02
N LEU A 64 -3.02 9.64 -1.01
CA LEU A 64 -1.85 10.49 -0.97
C LEU A 64 -2.11 11.77 -1.76
N SER A 65 -1.48 12.85 -1.35
CA SER A 65 -1.37 14.08 -2.13
C SER A 65 0.08 14.55 -2.25
N SER A 66 0.36 15.35 -3.27
CA SER A 66 1.62 16.08 -3.38
C SER A 66 1.42 17.38 -4.16
N THR A 67 2.42 18.25 -4.13
CA THR A 67 2.45 19.48 -4.93
C THR A 67 2.50 19.17 -6.42
N GLU A 68 3.25 18.13 -6.81
CA GLU A 68 3.49 17.72 -8.19
C GLU A 68 3.29 16.22 -8.40
N MET A 69 2.78 15.85 -9.57
CA MET A 69 2.52 14.45 -9.94
C MET A 69 3.77 13.54 -9.96
N PRO A 70 4.99 14.02 -10.33
CA PRO A 70 6.19 13.18 -10.30
C PRO A 70 6.50 12.56 -8.95
N TYR A 71 6.26 13.27 -7.84
CA TYR A 71 6.46 12.72 -6.49
C TYR A 71 5.52 11.53 -6.24
N LEU A 72 4.24 11.68 -6.58
CA LEU A 72 3.26 10.59 -6.47
C LEU A 72 3.61 9.40 -7.36
N ASN A 73 4.06 9.67 -8.59
CA ASN A 73 4.50 8.61 -9.51
C ASN A 73 5.73 7.86 -8.96
N PHE A 74 6.65 8.57 -8.29
CA PHE A 74 7.81 7.97 -7.66
C PHE A 74 7.41 7.07 -6.49
N ILE A 75 6.50 7.52 -5.61
CA ILE A 75 5.93 6.68 -4.55
C ILE A 75 5.30 5.41 -5.13
N LYS A 76 4.50 5.57 -6.20
CA LYS A 76 3.88 4.42 -6.88
C LYS A 76 4.92 3.43 -7.40
N TYR A 77 6.01 3.92 -7.98
CA TYR A 77 7.11 3.09 -8.45
C TYR A 77 7.76 2.33 -7.29
N LEU A 78 8.15 3.02 -6.21
CA LEU A 78 8.75 2.38 -5.03
C LEU A 78 7.84 1.31 -4.42
N TYR A 79 6.54 1.60 -4.30
CA TYR A 79 5.55 0.65 -3.81
C TYR A 79 5.50 -0.62 -4.65
N ASN A 80 5.45 -0.48 -5.98
CA ASN A 80 5.42 -1.63 -6.89
C ASN A 80 6.72 -2.46 -6.80
N GLU A 81 7.88 -1.81 -6.78
CA GLU A 81 9.18 -2.50 -6.62
C GLU A 81 9.25 -3.28 -5.30
N LYS A 82 8.73 -2.70 -4.22
CA LYS A 82 8.65 -3.37 -2.91
C LYS A 82 7.80 -4.64 -2.99
N LEU A 83 6.61 -4.56 -3.62
CA LEU A 83 5.74 -5.72 -3.79
C LEU A 83 6.39 -6.80 -4.67
N SER A 84 6.99 -6.43 -5.80
CA SER A 84 7.69 -7.38 -6.66
C SER A 84 8.87 -8.05 -5.96
N THR A 85 9.57 -7.32 -5.08
CA THR A 85 10.65 -7.88 -4.26
C THR A 85 10.11 -8.89 -3.24
N ILE A 86 9.01 -8.57 -2.55
CA ILE A 86 8.36 -9.49 -1.60
C ILE A 86 7.93 -10.77 -2.32
N GLU A 87 7.24 -10.64 -3.46
CA GLU A 87 6.80 -11.78 -4.27
C GLU A 87 7.98 -12.66 -4.71
N TYR A 88 9.06 -12.04 -5.18
CA TYR A 88 10.28 -12.77 -5.56
C TYR A 88 10.85 -13.57 -4.38
N LEU A 89 10.99 -12.95 -3.20
CA LEU A 89 11.54 -13.59 -2.01
C LEU A 89 10.63 -14.73 -1.50
N GLU A 90 9.31 -14.53 -1.51
CA GLU A 90 8.34 -15.58 -1.17
C GLU A 90 8.46 -16.79 -2.11
N ASN A 91 8.65 -16.54 -3.40
CA ASN A 91 8.85 -17.60 -4.38
C ASN A 91 10.17 -18.35 -4.15
N CYS A 92 11.25 -17.65 -3.82
CA CYS A 92 12.51 -18.30 -3.41
C CYS A 92 12.32 -19.19 -2.18
N ALA A 93 11.61 -18.71 -1.15
CA ALA A 93 11.36 -19.48 0.07
C ALA A 93 10.53 -20.75 -0.19
N LYS A 94 9.52 -20.67 -1.08
CA LYS A 94 8.71 -21.84 -1.50
C LYS A 94 9.54 -22.89 -2.24
N ILE A 95 10.49 -22.49 -3.08
CA ILE A 95 11.37 -23.43 -3.79
C ILE A 95 12.23 -24.23 -2.79
N THR A 96 12.77 -23.56 -1.78
CA THR A 96 13.56 -24.22 -0.73
C THR A 96 12.74 -25.21 0.08
N SER A 97 11.49 -24.89 0.42
CA SER A 97 10.64 -25.80 1.18
C SER A 97 10.35 -27.09 0.42
N VAL A 98 10.03 -27.01 -0.88
CA VAL A 98 9.81 -28.18 -1.74
C VAL A 98 11.06 -29.07 -1.82
N ARG A 99 12.26 -28.47 -1.91
CA ARG A 99 13.52 -29.23 -1.93
C ARG A 99 13.74 -30.05 -0.65
N ASN A 100 13.27 -29.56 0.50
CA ASN A 100 13.41 -30.25 1.79
C ASN A 100 12.42 -31.41 1.98
N TYR A 101 11.36 -31.52 1.16
CA TYR A 101 10.42 -32.66 1.19
C TYR A 101 10.79 -33.77 0.19
N ILE A 102 11.75 -33.53 -0.70
CA ILE A 102 12.19 -34.47 -1.76
C ILE A 102 13.58 -35.05 -1.45
N ALA A 103 14.26 -34.57 -0.39
CA ALA A 103 15.55 -35.07 0.08
C ALA A 103 15.40 -36.10 1.21
#